data_AF-Q4STT3-F1
#
_entry.id   AF-Q4STT3-F1
#
_cell.length_a   1.000
_cell.length_b   1.000
_cell.length_c   1.000
_cell.angle_alpha   90.00
_cell.angle_beta   90.00
_cell.angle_gamma   90.00
#
_symmetry.space_group_name_H-M   'P 1'
#
loop_
_entity.id
_entity.type
_entity.pdbx_description
1 polymer ?
#
loop_
_entity_poly.entity_id
_entity_poly.type
_entity_poly.pdbx_seq_one_letter_code
_entity_poly.pdbx_strand_id
1 'polypeptide(L)'
;MGAVTDDEVIRKRLLIDGDGAGDDRRINLLLKTFTKWCNSPGTPEEGFTQYQRMLSTLAQCEFSLGKTLMVYDMNLREMENYEKIYTNIEQNITSAHEKIAECKKEIQKAKRIRKNRQEYDALAKVIQQHPDRHDTLR
;
A
#
# COMPACT_ATOMS: atom_id res chain seq x y z
N MET A 1 3.96 31.26 -17.76
CA MET A 1 3.11 30.05 -17.79
C MET A 1 4.01 28.89 -17.36
N GLY A 2 3.77 28.31 -16.18
CA GLY A 2 4.61 27.21 -15.67
C GLY A 2 4.47 25.98 -16.55
N ALA A 3 5.59 25.30 -16.83
CA ALA A 3 5.60 24.06 -17.59
C ALA A 3 4.79 23.01 -16.83
N VAL A 4 3.73 22.51 -17.46
CA VAL A 4 2.91 21.41 -16.93
C VAL A 4 3.85 20.21 -16.78
N THR A 5 3.98 19.69 -15.57
CA THR A 5 4.85 18.54 -15.30
C THR A 5 4.19 17.26 -15.83
N ASP A 6 4.98 16.25 -16.19
CA ASP A 6 4.46 14.97 -16.68
C ASP A 6 3.46 14.34 -15.71
N ASP A 7 3.67 14.54 -14.41
CA ASP A 7 2.76 14.14 -13.34
C ASP A 7 1.39 14.84 -13.42
N GLU A 8 1.35 16.13 -13.76
CA GLU A 8 0.10 16.85 -13.99
C GLU A 8 -0.60 16.38 -15.26
N VAL A 9 0.15 16.03 -16.31
CA VAL A 9 -0.41 15.47 -17.55
C VAL A 9 -1.02 14.09 -17.30
N ILE A 10 -0.30 13.21 -16.60
CA ILE A 10 -0.75 11.86 -16.26
C ILE A 10 -1.99 11.93 -15.36
N ARG A 11 -1.98 12.80 -14.34
CA ARG A 11 -3.14 13.02 -13.46
C ARG A 11 -4.36 13.49 -14.25
N LYS A 12 -4.20 14.47 -15.13
CA LYS A 12 -5.30 14.97 -15.99
C LYS A 12 -5.82 13.88 -16.92
N ARG A 13 -4.94 13.07 -17.50
CA ARG A 13 -5.34 12.00 -18.43
C ARG A 13 -6.09 10.87 -17.72
N LEU A 14 -5.65 10.47 -16.54
CA LEU A 14 -6.37 9.50 -15.70
C LEU A 14 -7.74 10.03 -15.24
N LEU A 15 -7.86 11.34 -14.97
CA LEU A 15 -9.14 11.98 -14.64
C LEU A 15 -10.09 12.09 -15.83
N ILE A 16 -9.57 12.25 -17.05
CA ILE A 16 -10.35 12.36 -18.29
C ILE A 16 -10.77 10.98 -18.82
N ASP A 17 -9.85 10.01 -18.84
CA ASP A 17 -10.07 8.67 -19.40
C ASP A 17 -10.71 7.68 -18.40
N GLY A 18 -10.85 8.04 -17.12
CA GLY A 18 -11.27 7.12 -16.05
C GLY A 18 -12.78 6.84 -15.90
N ASP A 19 -13.67 7.73 -16.35
CA ASP A 19 -15.15 7.61 -16.42
C ASP A 19 -15.79 9.00 -16.68
N GLY A 20 -15.04 10.08 -16.42
CA GLY A 20 -15.57 11.46 -16.31
C GLY A 20 -16.11 12.10 -17.59
N ALA A 21 -15.65 11.69 -18.77
CA ALA A 21 -16.22 12.16 -20.04
C ALA A 21 -17.53 11.43 -20.43
N GLY A 22 -17.75 10.23 -19.88
CA GLY A 22 -18.94 9.42 -20.17
C GLY A 22 -20.21 9.98 -19.52
N ASP A 23 -20.09 10.39 -18.26
CA ASP A 23 -21.23 10.89 -17.49
C ASP A 23 -21.64 12.31 -17.87
N ASP A 24 -20.68 13.23 -18.09
CA ASP A 24 -21.00 14.57 -18.61
C ASP A 24 -21.72 14.48 -19.98
N ARG A 25 -21.25 13.59 -20.86
CA ARG A 25 -21.93 13.30 -22.13
C ARG A 25 -23.33 12.73 -21.92
N ARG A 26 -23.51 11.82 -20.96
CA ARG A 26 -24.81 11.20 -20.66
C ARG A 26 -25.80 12.22 -20.08
N ILE A 27 -25.36 13.09 -19.18
CA ILE A 27 -26.16 14.19 -18.61
C ILE A 27 -26.54 15.19 -19.70
N ASN A 28 -25.60 15.59 -20.55
CA ASN A 28 -25.87 16.47 -21.68
C ASN A 28 -26.87 15.86 -22.68
N LEU A 29 -26.80 14.55 -22.92
CA LEU A 29 -27.76 13.83 -23.76
C LEU A 29 -29.15 13.78 -23.11
N LEU A 30 -29.23 13.53 -21.80
CA LEU A 30 -30.48 13.54 -21.05
C LEU A 30 -31.14 14.91 -21.14
N LEU A 31 -30.38 15.99 -20.93
CA LEU A 31 -30.87 17.37 -21.04
C LEU A 31 -31.43 17.68 -22.44
N LYS A 32 -30.70 17.32 -23.50
CA LYS A 32 -31.17 17.49 -24.88
C LYS A 32 -32.45 16.70 -25.16
N THR A 33 -32.52 15.47 -24.66
CA THR A 33 -33.69 14.60 -24.83
C THR A 33 -34.91 15.17 -24.10
N PHE A 34 -34.71 15.66 -22.88
CA PHE A 34 -35.74 16.34 -22.09
C PHE A 34 -36.28 17.59 -22.80
N THR A 35 -35.40 18.49 -23.23
CA THR A 35 -35.81 19.70 -23.97
C THR A 35 -36.57 19.35 -25.25
N LYS A 36 -36.15 18.31 -25.97
CA LYS A 36 -36.88 17.85 -27.16
C LYS A 36 -38.25 17.29 -26.79
N TRP A 37 -38.34 16.49 -25.75
CA TRP A 37 -39.58 15.89 -25.26
C TRP A 37 -40.62 16.94 -24.87
N CYS A 38 -40.21 17.99 -24.15
CA CYS A 38 -41.10 19.10 -23.75
C CYS A 38 -41.69 19.87 -24.94
N ASN A 39 -40.97 19.92 -26.08
CA ASN A 39 -41.36 20.71 -27.25
C ASN A 39 -41.91 19.84 -28.39
N SER A 40 -42.07 18.54 -28.19
CA SER A 40 -42.49 17.62 -29.25
C SER A 40 -44.02 17.56 -29.35
N PRO A 41 -44.63 17.82 -30.53
CA PRO A 41 -46.07 17.63 -30.75
C PRO A 41 -46.44 16.15 -30.95
N GLY A 42 -45.67 15.24 -30.36
CA GLY A 42 -45.77 13.79 -30.59
C GLY A 42 -47.03 13.17 -29.99
N THR A 43 -47.32 11.94 -30.38
CA THR A 43 -48.45 11.20 -29.80
C THR A 43 -48.18 10.86 -28.33
N PRO A 44 -49.21 10.65 -27.50
CA PRO A 44 -49.04 10.27 -26.09
C PRO A 44 -48.15 9.02 -25.90
N GLU A 45 -48.21 8.06 -26.83
CA GLU A 45 -47.46 6.81 -26.79
C GLU A 45 -45.95 7.02 -27.08
N GLU A 46 -45.63 7.87 -28.05
CA GLU A 46 -44.25 8.29 -28.32
C GLU A 46 -43.67 9.10 -27.16
N GLY A 47 -44.49 9.98 -26.57
CA GLY A 47 -44.14 10.74 -25.37
C GLY A 47 -43.81 9.83 -24.20
N PHE A 48 -44.63 8.82 -23.93
CA PHE A 48 -44.41 7.86 -22.85
C PHE A 48 -43.13 7.03 -23.07
N THR A 49 -42.86 6.61 -24.31
CA THR A 49 -41.65 5.84 -24.64
C THR A 49 -40.38 6.67 -24.42
N GLN A 50 -40.39 7.95 -24.80
CA GLN A 50 -39.27 8.85 -24.55
C GLN A 50 -39.07 9.12 -23.06
N TYR A 51 -40.15 9.27 -22.30
CA TYR A 51 -40.11 9.42 -20.84
C TYR A 51 -39.43 8.22 -20.15
N GLN A 52 -39.79 6.98 -20.52
CA GLN A 52 -39.15 5.78 -19.99
C GLN A 52 -37.65 5.71 -20.30
N ARG A 53 -37.24 6.14 -21.51
CA ARG A 53 -35.81 6.23 -21.87
C ARG A 53 -35.05 7.27 -21.04
N MET A 54 -35.67 8.42 -20.77
CA MET A 54 -35.08 9.44 -19.89
C MET A 54 -34.93 8.92 -18.46
N LEU A 55 -35.93 8.23 -17.91
CA LEU A 55 -35.84 7.60 -16.58
C LEU A 55 -34.71 6.58 -16.51
N SER A 56 -34.58 5.72 -17.53
CA SER A 56 -33.49 4.74 -17.59
C SER A 56 -32.11 5.41 -17.64
N THR A 57 -31.97 6.51 -18.38
CA THR A 57 -30.73 7.28 -18.45
C THR A 57 -30.41 7.96 -17.12
N LEU A 58 -31.41 8.50 -16.42
CA LEU A 58 -31.26 9.09 -15.10
C LEU A 58 -30.78 8.05 -14.08
N ALA A 59 -31.40 6.87 -14.04
CA ALA A 59 -31.00 5.78 -13.15
C ALA A 59 -29.53 5.34 -13.38
N GLN A 60 -29.06 5.35 -14.63
CA GLN A 60 -27.66 5.08 -14.94
C GLN A 60 -26.71 6.17 -14.41
N CYS A 61 -27.10 7.45 -14.49
CA CYS A 61 -26.32 8.55 -13.90
C CYS A 61 -26.23 8.43 -12.38
N GLU A 62 -27.35 8.12 -11.71
CA GLU A 62 -27.40 7.92 -10.25
C GLU A 62 -26.52 6.75 -9.81
N PHE A 63 -26.58 5.64 -10.56
CA PHE A 63 -25.71 4.49 -10.30
C PHE A 63 -24.23 4.83 -10.45
N SER A 64 -23.87 5.55 -11.51
CA SER A 64 -22.48 5.97 -11.75
C SER A 64 -21.97 6.86 -10.62
N LEU A 65 -22.78 7.83 -10.17
CA LEU A 65 -22.45 8.69 -9.04
C LEU A 65 -22.20 7.87 -7.76
N GLY A 66 -23.08 6.92 -7.45
CA GLY A 66 -22.92 6.04 -6.29
C GLY A 66 -21.64 5.20 -6.37
N LYS A 67 -21.33 4.66 -7.56
CA LYS A 67 -20.09 3.93 -7.82
C LYS A 67 -18.86 4.80 -7.58
N THR A 68 -18.84 6.05 -8.07
CA THR A 68 -17.70 6.96 -7.87
C THR A 68 -17.44 7.25 -6.39
N LEU A 69 -18.49 7.45 -5.59
CA LEU A 69 -18.35 7.63 -4.13
C LEU A 69 -17.76 6.39 -3.46
N MET A 70 -18.22 5.19 -3.83
CA MET A 70 -17.67 3.94 -3.29
C MET A 70 -16.20 3.74 -3.67
N VAL A 71 -15.82 4.09 -4.90
CA VAL A 71 -14.42 4.04 -5.36
C VAL A 71 -13.57 5.05 -4.58
N TYR A 72 -14.09 6.25 -4.32
CA TYR A 72 -13.39 7.24 -3.49
C TYR A 72 -13.15 6.71 -2.07
N ASP A 73 -14.17 6.17 -1.41
CA ASP A 73 -14.07 5.60 -0.07
C ASP A 73 -13.14 4.37 -0.02
N MET A 74 -13.10 3.59 -1.11
CA MET A 74 -12.13 2.50 -1.27
C MET A 74 -10.70 3.06 -1.33
N ASN A 75 -10.46 4.08 -2.16
CA ASN A 75 -9.13 4.71 -2.29
C ASN A 75 -8.65 5.32 -0.96
N LEU A 76 -9.54 5.95 -0.19
CA LEU A 76 -9.21 6.45 1.16
C LEU A 76 -8.71 5.31 2.07
N ARG A 77 -9.44 4.19 2.11
CA ARG A 77 -9.06 3.02 2.89
C ARG A 77 -7.74 2.40 2.40
N GLU A 78 -7.50 2.38 1.10
CA GLU A 78 -6.23 1.90 0.55
C GLU A 78 -5.06 2.81 0.95
N MET A 79 -5.22 4.13 0.92
CA MET A 79 -4.20 5.06 1.42
C MET A 79 -3.88 4.82 2.90
N GLU A 80 -4.90 4.66 3.75
CA GLU A 80 -4.69 4.32 5.17
C GLU A 80 -3.95 2.98 5.35
N ASN A 81 -4.23 2.00 4.50
CA ASN A 81 -3.54 0.72 4.53
C ASN A 81 -2.08 0.86 4.12
N TYR A 82 -1.77 1.67 3.11
CA TYR A 82 -0.39 1.92 2.71
C TYR A 82 0.42 2.62 3.80
N GLU A 83 -0.17 3.60 4.50
CA GLU A 83 0.47 4.26 5.65
C GLU A 83 0.78 3.26 6.80
N LYS A 84 -0.15 2.34 7.08
CA LYS A 84 0.07 1.28 8.07
C LYS A 84 1.19 0.34 7.66
N ILE A 85 1.22 -0.08 6.40
CA ILE A 85 2.27 -0.95 5.86
C ILE A 85 3.62 -0.24 5.94
N TYR A 86 3.68 1.02 5.55
CA TYR A 86 4.90 1.84 5.62
C TYR A 86 5.46 1.89 7.06
N THR A 87 4.60 2.23 8.02
CA THR A 87 4.99 2.29 9.44
C THR A 87 5.46 0.91 9.95
N ASN A 88 4.80 -0.17 9.55
CA ASN A 88 5.19 -1.52 9.95
C ASN A 88 6.58 -1.90 9.38
N ILE A 89 6.86 -1.53 8.13
CA ILE A 89 8.15 -1.76 7.49
C ILE A 89 9.25 -0.99 8.25
N GLU A 90 9.03 0.28 8.59
CA GLU A 90 10.02 1.07 9.37
C GLU A 90 10.31 0.44 10.75
N GLN A 91 9.27 -0.03 11.44
CA GLN A 91 9.43 -0.73 12.72
C GLN A 91 10.23 -2.02 12.57
N ASN A 92 9.95 -2.81 11.53
CA ASN A 92 10.69 -4.04 11.25
C ASN A 92 12.16 -3.77 10.92
N ILE A 93 12.44 -2.72 10.14
CA ILE A 93 13.81 -2.28 9.84
C ILE A 93 14.54 -1.90 11.12
N THR A 94 13.89 -1.12 11.99
CA THR A 94 14.45 -0.70 13.28
C THR A 94 14.77 -1.91 14.17
N SER A 95 13.83 -2.85 14.31
CA SER A 95 14.03 -4.09 15.07
C SER A 95 15.15 -4.95 14.48
N ALA A 96 15.28 -5.01 13.16
CA ALA A 96 16.37 -5.73 12.51
C ALA A 96 17.75 -5.11 12.84
N HIS A 97 17.85 -3.78 12.86
CA HIS A 97 19.08 -3.09 13.27
C HIS A 97 19.47 -3.40 14.73
N GLU A 98 18.49 -3.40 15.63
CA GLU A 98 18.71 -3.77 17.04
C GLU A 98 19.21 -5.21 17.18
N LYS A 99 18.58 -6.17 16.48
CA LYS A 99 19.01 -7.57 16.46
C LYS A 99 20.43 -7.71 15.93
N ILE A 100 20.79 -6.99 14.87
CA ILE A 100 22.16 -6.99 14.34
C ILE A 100 23.15 -6.45 15.38
N ALA A 101 22.81 -5.35 16.06
CA ALA A 101 23.65 -4.78 17.11
C ALA A 101 23.88 -5.76 18.26
N GLU A 102 22.84 -6.49 18.68
CA GLU A 102 22.95 -7.48 19.75
C GLU A 102 23.78 -8.70 19.31
N CYS A 103 23.53 -9.25 18.11
CA CYS A 103 24.34 -10.33 17.54
C CYS A 103 25.83 -9.96 17.46
N LYS A 104 26.16 -8.69 17.15
CA LYS A 104 27.54 -8.19 17.15
C LYS A 104 28.17 -8.16 18.55
N LYS A 105 27.40 -7.92 19.62
CA LYS A 105 27.91 -8.01 20.99
C LYS A 105 28.13 -9.47 21.39
N GLU A 106 27.18 -10.33 21.08
CA GLU A 106 27.27 -11.76 21.39
C GLU A 106 28.46 -12.42 20.69
N ILE A 107 28.72 -12.11 19.42
CA ILE A 107 29.89 -12.66 18.72
C ILE A 107 31.21 -12.18 19.36
N GLN A 108 31.29 -10.95 19.87
CA GLN A 108 32.48 -10.46 20.57
C GLN A 108 32.68 -11.20 21.90
N LYS A 109 31.61 -11.41 22.67
CA LYS A 109 31.66 -12.21 23.90
C LYS A 109 32.12 -13.65 23.61
N ALA A 110 31.52 -14.29 22.61
CA ALA A 110 31.87 -15.65 22.19
C ALA A 110 33.34 -15.77 21.76
N LYS A 111 33.87 -14.80 21.00
CA LYS A 111 35.29 -14.74 20.63
C LYS A 111 36.20 -14.65 21.87
N ARG A 112 35.84 -13.83 22.85
CA ARG A 112 36.61 -13.71 24.10
C ARG A 112 36.60 -15.02 24.89
N ILE A 113 35.44 -15.66 25.04
CA ILE A 113 35.33 -16.97 25.71
C ILE A 113 36.18 -18.02 25.02
N ARG A 114 36.16 -18.06 23.68
CA ARG A 114 36.99 -18.99 22.89
C ARG A 114 38.49 -18.76 23.13
N LYS A 115 38.93 -17.50 23.15
CA LYS A 115 40.33 -17.15 23.43
C LYS A 115 40.74 -17.62 24.84
N ASN A 116 39.94 -17.29 25.85
CA ASN A 116 40.20 -17.72 27.23
C ASN A 116 40.27 -19.25 27.35
N ARG A 117 39.38 -19.97 26.67
CA ARG A 117 39.40 -21.44 26.64
C ARG A 117 40.69 -21.99 26.02
N GLN A 118 41.17 -21.39 24.93
CA GLN A 118 42.44 -21.77 24.32
C GLN A 118 43.63 -21.52 25.26
N GLU A 119 43.62 -20.42 26.00
CA GLU A 119 44.66 -20.12 27.01
C GLU A 119 44.63 -21.14 28.17
N TYR A 120 43.44 -21.49 28.67
CA TYR A 120 43.28 -22.54 29.68
C TYR A 120 43.75 -23.91 29.18
N ASP A 121 43.37 -24.30 27.96
CA ASP A 121 43.79 -25.57 27.35
C ASP A 121 45.31 -25.62 27.15
N ALA A 122 45.94 -24.50 26.78
CA ALA A 122 47.40 -24.39 26.64
C ALA A 122 48.11 -24.55 27.99
N LEU A 123 47.64 -23.86 29.04
CA LEU A 123 48.16 -24.01 30.40
C LEU A 123 47.97 -25.43 30.92
N ALA A 124 46.80 -26.03 30.71
CA ALA A 124 46.52 -27.41 31.13
C ALA A 124 47.48 -28.41 30.47
N LYS A 125 47.80 -28.24 29.19
CA LYS A 125 48.80 -29.08 28.50
C LYS A 125 50.19 -28.95 29.10
N VAL A 126 50.60 -27.76 29.53
CA VAL A 126 51.90 -27.57 30.21
C VAL A 126 51.87 -28.22 31.58
N ILE A 127 50.80 -28.04 32.36
CA ILE A 127 50.64 -28.66 33.69
C ILE A 127 50.70 -30.18 33.60
N GLN A 128 50.09 -30.78 32.58
CA GLN A 128 50.12 -32.24 32.35
C GLN A 128 51.52 -32.82 32.05
N GLN A 129 52.52 -31.98 31.73
CA GLN A 129 53.91 -32.42 31.58
C GLN A 129 54.59 -32.65 32.94
N HIS A 130 53.98 -32.16 34.02
CA HIS A 130 54.47 -32.33 35.38
C HIS A 130 53.72 -33.49 36.07
N PRO A 131 54.36 -34.18 37.04
CA PRO A 131 53.75 -35.30 37.75
C PRO A 131 52.50 -34.89 38.54
N ASP A 132 51.60 -35.84 38.78
CA ASP A 132 50.39 -35.57 39.55
C ASP A 132 50.76 -35.09 40.96
N ARG A 133 49.97 -34.12 41.45
CA ARG A 133 50.16 -33.51 42.75
C ARG A 133 50.03 -34.53 43.88
N HIS A 134 49.14 -35.51 43.74
CA HIS A 134 48.96 -36.54 44.78
C HIS A 134 50.15 -37.49 44.88
N ASP A 135 50.84 -37.73 43.76
CA ASP A 135 52.01 -38.62 43.71
C ASP A 135 53.27 -37.94 44.27
N THR A 136 53.34 -36.60 44.25
CA THR A 136 54.46 -35.81 44.80
C THR A 136 54.31 -35.45 46.28
N LEU A 137 53.14 -35.71 46.88
CA LEU A 137 52.84 -35.44 48.29
C LEU A 137 52.87 -36.71 49.17
N ARG A 138 53.19 -37.88 48.60
CA ARG A 138 53.52 -39.12 49.32
C ARG A 138 55.00 -39.18 49.64
#